data_AF-A0A917H2X0-F1
#
_entry.id   AF-A0A917H2X0-F1
#
_cell.length_a   1.000
_cell.length_b   1.000
_cell.length_c   1.000
_cell.angle_alpha   90.00
_cell.angle_beta   90.00
_cell.angle_gamma   90.00
#
_symmetry.space_group_name_H-M   'P 1'
#
loop_
_entity.id
_entity.type
_entity.pdbx_description
1 polymer ?
#
loop_
_entity_poly.entity_id
_entity_poly.type
_entity_poly.pdbx_seq_one_letter_code
_entity_poly.pdbx_strand_id
1 'polypeptide(L)'
;MIENYLNKLGVAVFEIELSEKYILNNDELKGNTLLSEHRLQKWGVQSADPDKFFKKEVSVYKVLVDRIPYKDSITTKQNIYLIIVENEVIGGYVLEDNIYHSLHGETLAEIKGVDYASWKKRWSQ
;
A
#
# COMPACT_ATOMS: atom_id res chain seq x y z
N MET A 1 -16.50 -0.49 -4.88
CA MET A 1 -15.68 -0.84 -3.69
C MET A 1 -14.64 0.24 -3.42
N ILE A 2 -13.68 0.47 -4.34
CA ILE A 2 -12.67 1.54 -4.25
C ILE A 2 -13.30 2.93 -4.00
N GLU A 3 -14.23 3.34 -4.86
CA GLU A 3 -14.89 4.64 -4.71
C GLU A 3 -15.61 4.77 -3.37
N ASN A 4 -16.35 3.74 -2.94
CA ASN A 4 -17.01 3.74 -1.63
C ASN A 4 -16.02 3.86 -0.46
N TYR A 5 -14.84 3.25 -0.58
CA TYR A 5 -13.79 3.35 0.44
C TYR A 5 -13.22 4.79 0.48
N LEU A 6 -12.89 5.36 -0.68
CA LEU A 6 -12.31 6.72 -0.76
C LEU A 6 -13.31 7.82 -0.45
N ASN A 7 -14.59 7.64 -0.82
CA ASN A 7 -15.66 8.57 -0.46
C ASN A 7 -15.85 8.66 1.07
N LYS A 8 -15.67 7.56 1.80
CA LYS A 8 -15.69 7.56 3.28
C LYS A 8 -14.52 8.34 3.88
N LEU A 9 -13.41 8.45 3.15
CA LEU A 9 -12.26 9.29 3.51
C LEU A 9 -12.43 10.74 3.02
N GLY A 10 -13.54 11.07 2.36
CA GLY A 10 -13.80 12.41 1.85
C GLY A 10 -12.88 12.79 0.68
N VAL A 11 -12.51 11.82 -0.15
CA VAL A 11 -11.61 12.01 -1.30
C VAL A 11 -12.36 11.73 -2.60
N ALA A 12 -12.26 12.64 -3.57
CA ALA A 12 -12.89 12.47 -4.88
C ALA A 12 -11.98 11.65 -5.81
N VAL A 13 -12.59 10.77 -6.59
CA VAL A 13 -11.90 9.86 -7.52
C VAL A 13 -12.09 10.35 -8.95
N PHE A 14 -11.01 10.41 -9.72
CA PHE A 14 -11.04 10.76 -11.14
C PHE A 14 -10.77 9.56 -12.06
N GLU A 15 -9.78 8.75 -11.72
CA GLU A 15 -9.33 7.62 -12.55
C GLU A 15 -8.91 6.45 -11.66
N ILE A 16 -9.17 5.23 -12.14
CA ILE A 16 -8.78 3.98 -11.47
C ILE A 16 -8.13 3.09 -12.52
N GLU A 17 -6.88 2.67 -12.29
CA GLU A 17 -6.18 1.70 -13.13
C GLU A 17 -5.62 0.55 -12.30
N LEU A 18 -5.69 -0.69 -12.83
CA LEU A 18 -4.99 -1.82 -12.24
C LEU A 18 -3.49 -1.64 -12.51
N SER A 19 -2.71 -1.46 -11.44
CA SER A 19 -1.27 -1.23 -11.53
C SER A 19 -0.46 -2.52 -11.38
N GLU A 20 -0.93 -3.45 -10.55
CA GLU A 20 -0.21 -4.69 -10.27
C GLU A 20 -1.19 -5.79 -9.86
N LYS A 21 -0.87 -7.04 -10.19
CA LYS A 21 -1.63 -8.22 -9.78
C LYS A 21 -0.69 -9.40 -9.56
N TYR A 22 -0.81 -10.07 -8.41
CA TYR A 22 0.07 -11.20 -8.05
C TYR A 22 -0.54 -12.09 -6.97
N ILE A 23 0.01 -13.30 -6.81
CA ILE A 23 -0.29 -14.16 -5.65
C ILE A 23 0.75 -13.86 -4.56
N LEU A 24 0.30 -13.47 -3.38
CA LEU A 24 1.22 -13.19 -2.28
C LEU A 24 1.76 -14.49 -1.71
N ASN A 25 3.05 -14.72 -1.89
CA ASN A 25 3.81 -15.79 -1.23
C ASN A 25 4.97 -15.19 -0.45
N ASN A 26 5.58 -15.96 0.45
CA ASN A 26 6.74 -15.50 1.22
C ASN A 26 7.87 -14.97 0.32
N ASP A 27 8.10 -15.62 -0.83
CA ASP A 27 9.13 -15.21 -1.80
C ASP A 27 8.92 -13.78 -2.33
N GLU A 28 7.67 -13.31 -2.37
CA GLU A 28 7.34 -11.95 -2.82
C GLU A 28 7.75 -10.87 -1.82
N LEU A 29 8.12 -11.26 -0.60
CA LEU A 29 8.56 -10.36 0.47
C LEU A 29 10.03 -10.57 0.85
N LYS A 30 10.75 -11.52 0.24
CA LYS A 30 12.13 -11.89 0.61
C LYS A 30 13.17 -10.78 0.41
N GLY A 31 12.84 -9.67 -0.25
CA GLY A 31 13.72 -8.50 -0.38
C GLY A 31 15.05 -8.77 -1.10
N ASN A 32 15.05 -9.77 -2.00
CA ASN A 32 16.24 -10.19 -2.76
C ASN A 32 16.20 -9.73 -4.22
N THR A 33 15.04 -9.24 -4.68
CA THR A 33 14.84 -8.61 -5.99
C THR A 33 14.22 -7.22 -5.81
N LEU A 34 14.40 -6.33 -6.79
CA LEU A 34 13.75 -5.02 -6.80
C LEU A 34 12.23 -5.12 -6.61
N LEU A 35 11.60 -6.09 -7.29
CA LEU A 35 10.15 -6.32 -7.16
C LEU A 35 9.76 -6.69 -5.73
N SER A 36 10.48 -7.63 -5.11
CA SER A 36 10.22 -8.04 -3.73
C SER A 36 10.51 -6.92 -2.72
N GLU A 37 11.50 -6.06 -2.97
CA GLU A 37 11.79 -4.87 -2.14
C GLU A 37 10.62 -3.87 -2.19
N HIS A 38 10.11 -3.58 -3.39
CA HIS A 38 8.94 -2.71 -3.54
C HIS A 38 7.72 -3.30 -2.85
N ARG A 39 7.44 -4.60 -3.02
CA ARG A 39 6.33 -5.28 -2.34
C ARG A 39 6.51 -5.23 -0.83
N LEU A 40 7.70 -5.49 -0.33
CA LEU A 40 8.02 -5.43 1.09
C LEU A 40 7.75 -4.05 1.70
N GLN A 41 8.10 -2.97 1.00
CA GLN A 41 7.78 -1.60 1.44
C GLN A 41 6.28 -1.30 1.39
N LYS A 42 5.59 -1.69 0.31
CA LYS A 42 4.12 -1.54 0.18
C LYS A 42 3.39 -2.19 1.34
N TRP A 43 3.77 -3.41 1.72
CA TRP A 43 3.20 -4.16 2.84
C TRP A 43 3.64 -3.63 4.21
N GLY A 44 4.82 -3.04 4.30
CA GLY A 44 5.34 -2.44 5.52
C GLY A 44 4.48 -1.29 6.03
N VAL A 45 3.83 -0.55 5.13
CA VAL A 45 2.95 0.58 5.48
C VAL A 45 1.46 0.21 5.56
N GLN A 46 1.14 -1.08 5.67
CA GLN A 46 -0.21 -1.55 5.94
C GLN A 46 -0.36 -2.00 7.39
N SER A 47 -1.46 -1.64 8.04
CA SER A 47 -1.77 -2.14 9.39
C SER A 47 -1.98 -3.66 9.39
N ALA A 48 -2.54 -4.21 8.31
CA ALA A 48 -2.74 -5.64 8.17
C ALA A 48 -1.41 -6.40 8.04
N ASP A 49 -1.35 -7.59 8.64
CA ASP A 49 -0.17 -8.47 8.53
C ASP A 49 -0.25 -9.27 7.21
N PRO A 50 0.78 -9.21 6.33
CA PRO A 50 0.80 -9.96 5.07
C PRO A 50 0.66 -11.48 5.24
N ASP A 51 1.08 -12.07 6.36
CA ASP A 51 0.97 -13.53 6.60
C ASP A 51 -0.49 -14.02 6.45
N LYS A 52 -1.46 -13.16 6.79
CA LYS A 52 -2.90 -13.47 6.71
C LYS A 52 -3.41 -13.58 5.26
N PHE A 53 -2.62 -13.14 4.30
CA PHE A 53 -3.00 -13.07 2.89
C PHE A 53 -2.15 -13.97 1.99
N PHE A 54 -1.33 -14.85 2.56
CA PHE A 54 -0.58 -15.79 1.76
C PHE A 54 -1.46 -16.71 0.93
N LYS A 55 -0.96 -16.99 -0.29
CA LYS A 55 -1.63 -17.72 -1.37
C LYS A 55 -2.89 -17.04 -1.89
N LYS A 56 -3.20 -15.82 -1.44
CA LYS A 56 -4.31 -15.02 -1.96
C LYS A 56 -3.83 -14.12 -3.08
N GLU A 57 -4.77 -13.80 -3.97
CA GLU A 57 -4.56 -12.84 -5.03
C GLU A 57 -4.60 -11.41 -4.46
N VAL A 58 -3.55 -10.66 -4.74
CA VAL A 58 -3.43 -9.24 -4.42
C VAL A 58 -3.54 -8.46 -5.71
N SER A 59 -4.40 -7.45 -5.71
CA SER A 59 -4.50 -6.46 -6.78
C SER A 59 -4.18 -5.08 -6.22
N VAL A 60 -3.27 -4.37 -6.87
CA VAL A 60 -2.93 -2.99 -6.54
C VAL A 60 -3.53 -2.09 -7.60
N TYR A 61 -4.39 -1.17 -7.19
CA TYR A 61 -4.99 -0.17 -8.06
C TYR A 61 -4.36 1.18 -7.82
N LYS A 62 -3.91 1.84 -8.87
CA LYS A 62 -3.53 3.25 -8.81
C LYS A 62 -4.78 4.08 -9.06
N VAL A 63 -4.98 5.09 -8.23
CA VAL A 63 -6.18 5.93 -8.24
C VAL A 63 -5.75 7.38 -8.28
N LEU A 64 -6.24 8.11 -9.28
CA LEU A 64 -6.07 9.56 -9.36
C LEU A 64 -7.15 10.22 -8.50
N VAL A 65 -6.73 10.96 -7.48
CA VAL A 65 -7.60 11.62 -6.49
C VAL A 65 -7.36 13.13 -6.45
N ASP A 66 -8.31 13.88 -5.90
CA ASP A 66 -8.20 15.34 -5.74
C ASP A 66 -7.22 15.77 -4.66
N ARG A 67 -7.02 14.92 -3.65
CA ARG A 67 -6.07 15.10 -2.56
C ARG A 67 -5.67 13.77 -1.93
N ILE A 68 -4.56 13.78 -1.21
CA ILE A 68 -4.16 12.67 -0.35
C ILE A 68 -4.95 12.75 0.97
N PRO A 69 -5.50 11.64 1.52
CA PRO A 69 -6.41 11.69 2.67
C PRO A 69 -5.84 12.37 3.92
N TYR A 70 -4.52 12.29 4.15
CA TYR A 70 -3.85 12.88 5.32
C TYR A 70 -3.26 14.27 5.07
N LYS A 71 -3.39 14.83 3.85
CA LYS A 71 -2.88 16.17 3.53
C LYS A 71 -4.06 17.12 3.30
N ASP A 72 -4.26 18.03 4.25
CA ASP A 72 -5.40 18.96 4.23
C ASP A 72 -5.31 20.07 3.16
N SER A 73 -4.14 20.29 2.54
CA SER A 73 -3.85 21.55 1.84
C SER A 73 -3.38 21.42 0.39
N ILE A 74 -3.19 20.20 -0.14
CA ILE A 74 -2.72 20.03 -1.52
C ILE A 74 -3.91 19.70 -2.43
N THR A 75 -4.30 20.67 -3.25
CA THR A 75 -5.41 20.58 -4.22
C THR A 75 -4.97 20.13 -5.62
N THR A 76 -3.74 19.67 -5.78
CA THR A 76 -3.29 19.09 -7.06
C THR A 76 -3.64 17.61 -7.07
N LYS A 77 -4.21 17.14 -8.18
CA LYS A 77 -4.52 15.73 -8.36
C LYS A 77 -3.29 14.87 -8.10
N GLN A 78 -3.45 13.79 -7.35
CA GLN A 78 -2.36 12.94 -6.90
C GLN A 78 -2.71 11.46 -7.12
N ASN A 79 -1.68 10.63 -7.28
CA ASN A 79 -1.87 9.18 -7.36
C ASN A 79 -1.72 8.58 -5.97
N ILE A 80 -2.73 7.80 -5.57
CA ILE A 80 -2.64 6.88 -4.44
C ILE A 80 -2.75 5.46 -4.95
N TYR A 81 -2.33 4.49 -4.14
CA TYR A 81 -2.38 3.08 -4.50
C TYR A 81 -3.18 2.32 -3.45
N LEU A 82 -4.20 1.60 -3.87
CA LEU A 82 -5.02 0.76 -2.99
C LEU A 82 -4.63 -0.69 -3.15
N ILE A 83 -4.47 -1.39 -2.04
CA ILE A 83 -4.19 -2.82 -2.01
C ILE A 83 -5.50 -3.55 -1.71
N ILE A 84 -5.86 -4.46 -2.61
CA ILE A 84 -7.10 -5.24 -2.53
C ILE A 84 -6.75 -6.71 -2.48
N VAL A 85 -7.35 -7.41 -1.52
CA VAL A 85 -7.25 -8.87 -1.39
C VAL A 85 -8.66 -9.41 -1.22
N GLU A 86 -9.03 -10.46 -1.97
CA GLU A 86 -10.37 -11.08 -1.90
C GLU A 86 -11.55 -10.08 -1.99
N ASN A 87 -11.43 -9.08 -2.87
CA ASN A 87 -12.42 -8.01 -3.06
C ASN A 87 -12.61 -7.07 -1.84
N GLU A 88 -11.65 -7.01 -0.93
CA GLU A 88 -11.64 -6.06 0.18
C GLU A 88 -10.42 -5.13 0.09
N VAL A 89 -10.64 -3.82 0.30
CA VAL A 89 -9.54 -2.86 0.45
C VAL A 89 -8.91 -3.09 1.83
N ILE A 90 -7.69 -3.62 1.85
CA ILE A 90 -6.96 -3.85 3.11
C ILE A 90 -6.17 -2.62 3.57
N GLY A 91 -6.01 -1.66 2.65
CA GLY A 91 -5.29 -0.42 2.86
C GLY A 91 -4.76 0.14 1.55
N GLY A 92 -3.72 0.95 1.65
CA GLY A 92 -3.11 1.60 0.51
C GLY A 92 -1.87 2.37 0.90
N TYR A 93 -1.26 3.00 -0.09
CA TYR A 93 -0.07 3.81 0.11
C TYR A 93 -0.01 5.00 -0.84
N VAL A 94 0.80 5.97 -0.45
CA VAL A 94 1.28 7.07 -1.29
C VAL A 94 2.78 6.88 -1.47
N LEU A 95 3.27 7.14 -2.68
CA LEU A 95 4.69 7.13 -2.98
C LEU A 95 5.14 8.56 -3.33
N GLU A 96 5.88 9.18 -2.43
CA GLU A 96 6.44 10.54 -2.59
C GLU A 96 7.94 10.47 -2.34
N ASP A 97 8.76 11.02 -3.24
CA ASP A 97 10.22 11.04 -3.11
C ASP A 97 10.88 9.68 -2.77
N ASN A 98 10.31 8.59 -3.32
CA ASN A 98 10.69 7.19 -3.05
C ASN A 98 10.39 6.70 -1.62
N ILE A 99 9.56 7.41 -0.87
CA ILE A 99 9.12 7.04 0.46
C ILE A 99 7.66 6.57 0.39
N TYR A 100 7.40 5.42 1.00
CA TYR A 100 6.06 4.86 1.12
C TYR A 100 5.44 5.37 2.42
N HIS A 101 4.23 5.91 2.31
CA HIS A 101 3.38 6.29 3.43
C HIS A 101 2.06 5.53 3.35
N SER A 102 1.45 5.22 4.49
CA SER A 102 0.07 4.75 4.54
C SER A 102 -0.90 5.83 4.01
N LEU A 103 -2.16 5.46 3.78
CA LEU A 103 -3.20 6.46 3.47
C LEU A 103 -3.48 7.43 4.63
N HIS A 104 -2.90 7.19 5.81
CA HIS A 104 -2.97 8.08 6.96
C HIS A 104 -1.66 8.85 7.20
N GLY A 105 -0.66 8.70 6.32
CA GLY A 105 0.60 9.44 6.38
C GLY A 105 1.70 8.74 7.18
N GLU A 106 1.40 7.58 7.74
CA GLU A 106 2.32 6.86 8.61
C GLU A 106 3.38 6.11 7.82
N THR A 107 4.58 6.07 8.38
CA THR A 107 5.70 5.27 7.94
C THR A 107 5.58 3.83 8.46
N LEU A 108 6.38 2.94 7.88
CA LEU A 108 6.51 1.56 8.37
C LEU A 108 6.85 1.51 9.86
N ALA A 109 7.75 2.39 10.32
CA ALA A 109 8.19 2.41 11.72
C ALA A 109 7.05 2.76 12.68
N GLU A 110 6.18 3.68 12.29
CA GLU A 110 5.01 4.06 13.08
C GLU A 110 3.98 2.93 13.11
N ILE A 111 3.78 2.21 12.00
CA ILE A 111 2.79 1.13 11.90
C ILE A 111 3.25 -0.16 12.56
N LYS A 112 4.51 -0.56 12.33
CA LYS A 112 5.05 -1.87 12.74
C LYS A 112 5.86 -1.79 14.03
N GLY A 113 6.23 -0.60 14.48
CA GLY A 113 7.10 -0.40 15.66
C GLY A 113 8.54 -0.87 15.43
N VAL A 114 8.97 -1.06 14.18
CA VAL A 114 10.31 -1.54 13.81
C VAL A 114 10.83 -0.78 12.60
N ASP A 115 12.15 -0.70 12.43
CA ASP A 115 12.73 -0.11 11.23
C ASP A 115 12.62 -1.04 9.99
N TYR A 116 12.95 -0.50 8.81
CA TYR A 116 12.90 -1.26 7.56
C TYR A 116 13.86 -2.46 7.56
N ALA A 117 15.04 -2.34 8.18
CA ALA A 117 16.01 -3.44 8.23
C ALA A 117 15.48 -4.63 9.04
N SER A 118 14.86 -4.36 10.19
CA SER A 118 14.22 -5.35 11.05
C SER A 118 12.99 -5.96 10.36
N TRP A 119 12.20 -5.14 9.67
CA TRP A 119 11.09 -5.62 8.86
C TRP A 119 11.57 -6.56 7.75
N LYS A 120 12.58 -6.16 6.97
CA LYS A 120 13.18 -7.00 5.92
C LYS A 120 13.70 -8.32 6.48
N LYS A 121 14.39 -8.29 7.63
CA LYS A 121 14.92 -9.48 8.29
C LYS A 121 13.85 -10.51 8.65
N ARG A 122 12.61 -10.08 8.93
CA ARG A 122 11.46 -10.99 9.15
C ARG A 122 11.19 -11.88 7.94
N TRP A 123 11.36 -11.34 6.74
CA TRP A 123 11.00 -12.01 5.48
C TRP A 123 12.18 -12.67 4.78
N SER A 124 13.41 -12.35 5.17
CA SER A 124 14.63 -12.96 4.61
C SER A 124 14.97 -14.35 5.19
N GLN A 125 14.08 -14.96 5.99
CA GLN A 125 14.26 -16.29 6.57
C GLN A 125 13.74 -17.42 5.66
#